data_AF-A0AAN8S5A3-F1
#
_entry.id   AF-A0AAN8S5A3-F1
#
_cell.length_a   1.000
_cell.length_b   1.000
_cell.length_c   1.000
_cell.angle_alpha   90.00
_cell.angle_beta   90.00
_cell.angle_gamma   90.00
#
_symmetry.space_group_name_H-M   'P 1'
#
loop_
_entity.id
_entity.type
_entity.pdbx_description
1 polymer ?
#
loop_
_entity_poly.entity_id
_entity_poly.type
_entity_poly.pdbx_seq_one_letter_code
_entity_poly.pdbx_strand_id
1 'polypeptide(L)'
;MITARIINKALNRVTSICAREISLSKHVGCNDPNAIPSNFIPPWEEKQNEPLEKKRARLLYQSRKRGMLENDLLLSTFAAKHLTTMSEEQLTQYDRLINLPSNDWDIYYWATGVKETPEEFNNDVMNLLKEHIKNKERLMRIRQPDLFSSSNASGTNTSKTS
;
A
#
# COMPACT_ATOMS: atom_id res chain seq x y z
N MET A 1 11.99 38.99 57.20
CA MET A 1 11.22 39.02 55.93
C MET A 1 12.11 39.47 54.75
N ILE A 2 13.15 38.72 54.39
CA ILE A 2 14.02 39.09 53.24
C ILE A 2 14.52 37.84 52.50
N THR A 3 13.66 36.83 52.30
CA THR A 3 14.04 35.57 51.64
C THR A 3 13.10 35.13 50.52
N ALA A 4 12.21 36.01 50.03
CA ALA A 4 11.21 35.66 49.02
C ALA A 4 11.21 36.56 47.76
N ARG A 5 12.27 37.35 47.51
CA ARG A 5 12.33 38.26 46.34
C ARG A 5 13.45 37.99 45.33
N ILE A 6 14.36 37.05 45.59
CA ILE A 6 15.51 36.81 44.69
C ILE A 6 15.25 35.66 43.70
N ILE A 7 14.36 34.71 44.00
CA ILE A 7 14.10 33.56 43.12
C ILE A 7 13.30 33.95 41.86
N ASN A 8 12.42 34.96 41.94
CA ASN A 8 11.58 35.37 40.79
C ASN A 8 12.32 36.14 39.67
N LYS A 9 13.60 36.50 39.85
CA LYS A 9 14.36 37.21 38.80
C LYS A 9 15.12 36.26 37.86
N ALA A 10 15.28 34.99 38.23
CA ALA A 10 15.98 33.99 37.41
C ALA A 10 15.04 33.22 36.45
N LEU A 11 13.72 33.23 36.67
CA LEU A 11 12.74 32.53 35.81
C LEU A 11 12.24 33.35 34.61
N ASN A 12 12.53 34.65 34.53
CA ASN A 12 12.13 35.52 33.42
C ASN A 12 13.28 35.93 32.48
N ARG A 13 14.44 35.26 32.55
CA ARG A 13 15.60 35.54 31.67
C ARG A 13 15.90 34.45 30.63
N VAL A 14 15.16 33.34 30.63
CA VAL A 14 15.35 32.25 29.64
C VAL A 14 14.36 32.36 28.46
N THR A 15 13.41 33.28 28.49
CA THR A 15 12.40 33.44 27.42
C THR A 15 12.77 34.46 26.33
N SER A 16 14.06 34.82 26.19
CA SER A 16 14.47 36.00 25.40
C SER A 16 15.39 35.77 24.19
N ILE A 17 15.75 34.54 23.77
CA ILE A 17 16.74 34.39 22.68
C ILE A 17 16.33 33.47 21.51
N CYS A 18 15.25 32.69 21.62
CA CYS A 18 14.74 31.90 20.48
C CYS A 18 13.40 32.40 19.90
N ALA A 19 13.03 33.65 20.15
CA ALA A 19 12.09 34.37 19.29
C ALA A 19 12.83 34.92 18.06
N ARG A 20 13.44 34.03 17.27
CA ARG A 20 13.73 34.37 15.88
C ARG A 20 12.41 34.24 15.17
N GLU A 21 11.76 35.39 14.96
CA GLU A 21 10.80 35.57 13.90
C GLU A 21 11.38 34.95 12.62
N ILE A 22 10.91 33.76 12.27
CA ILE A 22 10.81 33.41 10.86
C ILE A 22 9.72 34.34 10.37
N SER A 23 10.17 35.51 9.91
CA SER A 23 9.44 36.40 9.03
C SER A 23 8.84 35.52 7.95
N LEU A 24 7.56 35.16 8.13
CA LEU A 24 6.71 34.69 7.05
C LEU A 24 6.63 35.87 6.10
N SER A 25 7.58 35.93 5.18
CA SER A 25 7.54 36.78 4.01
C SER A 25 6.30 36.37 3.20
N LYS A 26 5.17 36.97 3.58
CA LYS A 26 4.12 37.35 2.64
C LYS A 26 4.82 38.07 1.48
N HIS A 27 4.42 37.72 0.26
CA HIS A 27 4.89 38.20 -1.05
C HIS A 27 5.92 37.27 -1.71
N VAL A 28 5.45 36.25 -2.43
CA VAL A 28 5.05 36.39 -3.85
C VAL A 28 3.81 35.54 -4.06
N GLY A 29 2.76 36.16 -4.61
CA GLY A 29 1.57 35.45 -5.03
C GLY A 29 1.89 34.50 -6.16
N CYS A 30 1.68 33.22 -5.91
CA CYS A 30 1.20 32.31 -6.93
C CYS A 30 -0.25 32.00 -6.56
N ASN A 31 -1.13 32.99 -6.73
CA ASN A 31 -2.55 32.69 -6.97
C ASN A 31 -2.60 32.08 -8.39
N ASP A 32 -2.04 30.89 -8.56
CA ASP A 32 -2.36 30.06 -9.70
C ASP A 32 -3.80 29.58 -9.44
N PRO A 33 -4.79 29.96 -10.26
CA PRO A 33 -6.15 29.44 -10.14
C PRO A 33 -6.20 27.90 -10.32
N ASN A 34 -5.09 27.28 -10.74
CA ASN A 34 -4.91 25.83 -10.83
C ASN A 34 -4.02 25.26 -9.71
N ALA A 35 -3.71 26.02 -8.64
CA ALA A 35 -2.96 25.52 -7.50
C ALA A 35 -3.74 24.38 -6.82
N ILE A 36 -3.28 23.16 -7.02
CA ILE A 36 -3.81 21.96 -6.39
C ILE A 36 -3.59 22.08 -4.87
N PRO A 37 -4.64 21.99 -4.02
CA PRO A 37 -4.46 22.10 -2.58
C PRO A 37 -3.57 20.97 -2.08
N SER A 38 -2.77 21.21 -1.04
CA SER A 38 -1.77 20.26 -0.51
C SER A 38 -2.34 18.89 -0.13
N ASN A 39 -3.66 18.78 0.03
CA ASN A 39 -4.37 17.57 0.43
C ASN A 39 -5.18 16.94 -0.72
N PHE A 40 -5.00 17.39 -1.96
CA PHE A 40 -5.70 16.83 -3.11
C PHE A 40 -4.97 15.59 -3.62
N ILE A 41 -5.64 14.45 -3.47
CA ILE A 41 -5.26 13.20 -4.12
C ILE A 41 -6.21 13.06 -5.32
N PRO A 42 -5.70 12.88 -6.55
CA PRO A 42 -6.57 12.70 -7.70
C PRO A 42 -7.45 11.45 -7.49
N PRO A 43 -8.74 11.52 -7.82
CA PRO A 43 -9.60 10.35 -7.74
C PRO A 43 -9.05 9.26 -8.66
N TRP A 44 -9.10 8.02 -8.19
CA TRP A 44 -8.74 6.89 -9.03
C TRP A 44 -9.78 6.74 -10.15
N GLU A 45 -9.31 6.66 -11.39
CA GLU A 45 -10.14 6.44 -12.57
C GLU A 45 -9.94 5.03 -13.12
N GLU A 46 -11.05 4.32 -13.34
CA GLU A 46 -11.02 3.00 -13.94
C GLU A 46 -10.66 3.10 -15.42
N LYS A 47 -9.60 2.39 -15.84
CA LYS A 47 -9.18 2.36 -17.24
C LYS A 47 -10.16 1.54 -18.08
N GLN A 48 -10.86 2.23 -18.97
CA GLN A 48 -11.80 1.61 -19.92
C GLN A 48 -11.09 1.17 -21.20
N ASN A 49 -11.59 0.10 -21.85
CA ASN A 49 -11.19 -0.36 -23.19
C ASN A 49 -9.72 -0.80 -23.35
N GLU A 50 -9.06 -1.33 -22.32
CA GLU A 50 -7.73 -1.95 -22.48
C GLU A 50 -7.82 -3.46 -22.78
N PRO A 51 -6.93 -4.02 -23.61
CA PRO A 51 -6.86 -5.47 -23.81
C PRO A 51 -6.62 -6.23 -22.49
N LEU A 52 -7.27 -7.37 -22.30
CA LEU A 52 -7.18 -8.16 -21.05
C LEU A 52 -5.73 -8.50 -20.66
N GLU A 53 -4.89 -8.87 -21.62
CA GLU A 53 -3.48 -9.16 -21.38
C GLU A 53 -2.71 -7.94 -20.85
N LYS A 54 -3.02 -6.75 -21.36
CA LYS A 54 -2.43 -5.48 -20.90
C LYS A 54 -2.89 -5.15 -19.48
N LYS A 55 -4.17 -5.37 -19.17
CA LYS A 55 -4.74 -5.23 -17.82
C LYS A 55 -4.04 -6.16 -16.83
N ARG A 56 -3.89 -7.45 -17.17
CA ARG A 56 -3.18 -8.44 -16.35
C ARG A 56 -1.73 -8.03 -16.09
N ALA A 57 -1.00 -7.62 -17.12
CA ALA A 57 0.39 -7.18 -16.97
C ALA A 57 0.52 -5.93 -16.08
N ARG A 58 -0.39 -4.97 -16.23
CA ARG A 58 -0.47 -3.77 -15.39
C ARG A 58 -0.74 -4.11 -13.93
N LEU A 59 -1.75 -4.95 -13.68
CA LEU A 59 -2.13 -5.38 -12.33
C LEU A 59 -1.02 -6.19 -11.66
N LEU A 60 -0.35 -7.06 -12.41
CA LEU A 60 0.83 -7.78 -11.93
C LEU A 60 1.93 -6.81 -11.49
N TYR A 61 2.24 -5.81 -12.30
CA TYR A 61 3.24 -4.80 -11.97
C TYR A 61 2.87 -4.02 -10.70
N GLN A 62 1.63 -3.53 -10.61
CA GLN A 62 1.13 -2.77 -9.46
C GLN A 62 1.15 -3.60 -8.16
N SER A 63 0.84 -4.89 -8.26
CA SER A 63 0.88 -5.82 -7.13
C SER A 63 2.31 -6.03 -6.58
N ARG A 64 3.32 -5.89 -7.44
CA ARG A 64 4.75 -6.09 -7.13
C ARG A 64 5.50 -4.83 -6.68
N LYS A 65 4.81 -3.68 -6.60
CA LYS A 65 5.41 -2.37 -6.34
C LYS A 65 4.62 -1.65 -5.25
N ARG A 66 4.56 -2.26 -4.07
CA ARG A 66 3.89 -1.71 -2.88
C ARG A 66 4.89 -1.06 -1.93
N GLY A 67 4.41 -0.16 -1.07
CA GLY A 67 5.25 0.52 -0.07
C GLY A 67 5.69 -0.38 1.09
N MET A 68 5.00 -1.50 1.31
CA MET A 68 5.23 -2.44 2.40
C MET A 68 5.60 -3.83 1.85
N LEU A 69 6.67 -4.44 2.38
CA LEU A 69 7.19 -5.74 1.91
C LEU A 69 6.18 -6.87 2.11
N GLU A 70 5.42 -6.82 3.20
CA GLU A 70 4.39 -7.79 3.54
C GLU A 70 3.31 -7.85 2.46
N ASN A 71 2.81 -6.69 2.02
CA ASN A 71 1.86 -6.60 0.92
C ASN A 71 2.48 -7.00 -0.40
N ASP A 72 3.73 -6.62 -0.63
CA ASP A 72 4.44 -6.95 -1.85
C ASP A 72 4.59 -8.47 -2.05
N LEU A 73 5.00 -9.20 -1.00
CA LEU A 73 5.09 -10.67 -1.04
C LEU A 73 3.71 -11.33 -1.14
N LEU A 74 2.74 -10.81 -0.40
CA LEU A 74 1.38 -11.32 -0.41
C LEU A 74 0.74 -11.21 -1.80
N LEU A 75 0.70 -9.99 -2.33
CA LEU A 75 0.00 -9.68 -3.57
C LEU A 75 0.76 -10.20 -4.78
N SER A 76 2.10 -10.21 -4.78
CA SER A 76 2.87 -10.78 -5.90
C SER A 76 2.64 -12.29 -6.06
N THR A 77 2.58 -13.04 -4.98
CA THR A 77 2.29 -14.49 -5.02
C THR A 77 0.84 -14.77 -5.39
N PHE A 78 -0.10 -13.94 -4.93
CA PHE A 78 -1.51 -14.02 -5.30
C PHE A 78 -1.71 -13.74 -6.80
N ALA A 79 -1.15 -12.62 -7.27
CA ALA A 79 -1.16 -12.17 -8.64
C ALA A 79 -0.63 -13.25 -9.59
N ALA A 80 0.55 -13.81 -9.29
CA ALA A 80 1.14 -14.86 -10.11
C ALA A 80 0.27 -16.11 -10.25
N LYS A 81 -0.50 -16.47 -9.21
CA LYS A 81 -1.35 -17.67 -9.19
C LYS A 81 -2.71 -17.45 -9.86
N HIS A 82 -3.32 -16.27 -9.68
CA HIS A 82 -4.74 -16.06 -10.00
C HIS A 82 -5.01 -15.14 -11.20
N LEU A 83 -4.11 -14.21 -11.56
CA LEU A 83 -4.39 -13.22 -12.63
C LEU A 83 -4.64 -13.87 -14.00
N THR A 84 -3.99 -15.00 -14.29
CA THR A 84 -4.12 -15.71 -15.56
C THR A 84 -5.49 -16.36 -15.73
N THR A 85 -6.11 -16.82 -14.62
CA THR A 85 -7.38 -17.53 -14.62
C THR A 85 -8.60 -16.64 -14.34
N MET A 86 -8.38 -15.41 -13.86
CA MET A 86 -9.46 -14.49 -13.51
C MET A 86 -10.24 -14.00 -14.73
N SER A 87 -11.56 -13.84 -14.54
CA SER A 87 -12.45 -13.18 -15.50
C SER A 87 -12.22 -11.67 -15.53
N GLU A 88 -12.73 -11.00 -16.55
CA GLU A 88 -12.63 -9.54 -16.68
C GLU A 88 -13.24 -8.79 -15.48
N GLU A 89 -14.39 -9.26 -14.99
CA GLU A 89 -15.08 -8.72 -13.81
C GLU A 89 -14.22 -8.86 -12.56
N GLN A 90 -13.59 -10.02 -12.36
CA GLN A 90 -12.66 -10.24 -11.25
C GLN A 90 -11.41 -9.36 -11.37
N LEU A 91 -10.88 -9.17 -12.58
CA LEU A 91 -9.77 -8.24 -12.80
C LEU A 91 -10.15 -6.80 -12.46
N THR A 92 -11.38 -6.36 -12.77
CA THR A 92 -11.90 -5.04 -12.35
C THR A 92 -12.03 -4.93 -10.83
N GLN A 93 -12.58 -5.94 -10.17
CA GLN A 93 -12.69 -5.97 -8.71
C GLN A 93 -11.30 -5.92 -8.05
N TYR A 94 -10.33 -6.65 -8.60
CA TYR A 94 -8.95 -6.63 -8.13
C TYR A 94 -8.27 -5.28 -8.38
N ASP A 95 -8.49 -4.67 -9.55
CA ASP A 95 -7.98 -3.34 -9.89
C ASP A 95 -8.45 -2.30 -8.86
N ARG A 96 -9.74 -2.31 -8.53
CA ARG A 96 -10.32 -1.46 -7.50
C ARG A 96 -9.72 -1.75 -6.12
N LEU A 97 -9.57 -3.01 -5.74
CA LEU A 97 -9.02 -3.40 -4.44
C LEU A 97 -7.61 -2.85 -4.20
N ILE A 98 -6.74 -2.87 -5.22
CA ILE A 98 -5.33 -2.47 -5.06
C ILE A 98 -5.06 -1.00 -5.36
N ASN A 99 -5.88 -0.33 -6.16
CA ASN A 99 -5.63 1.02 -6.65
C ASN A 99 -6.56 2.10 -6.11
N LEU A 100 -7.67 1.77 -5.44
CA LEU A 100 -8.40 2.78 -4.65
C LEU A 100 -7.45 3.39 -3.61
N PRO A 101 -7.74 4.62 -3.13
CA PRO A 101 -6.87 5.34 -2.19
C PRO A 101 -6.88 4.74 -0.77
N SER A 102 -7.25 3.47 -0.62
CA SER A 102 -7.14 2.72 0.61
C SER A 102 -5.68 2.55 0.99
N ASN A 103 -5.36 2.78 2.26
CA ASN A 103 -4.02 2.59 2.79
C ASN A 103 -3.58 1.14 2.59
N ASP A 104 -2.33 0.90 2.20
CA ASP A 104 -1.74 -0.45 2.08
C ASP A 104 -2.01 -1.31 3.33
N TRP A 105 -1.96 -0.69 4.50
CA TRP A 105 -2.28 -1.35 5.77
C TRP A 105 -3.71 -1.89 5.85
N ASP A 106 -4.70 -1.18 5.30
CA ASP A 106 -6.09 -1.62 5.32
C ASP A 106 -6.27 -2.92 4.52
N ILE A 107 -5.63 -3.01 3.34
CA ILE A 107 -5.65 -4.24 2.52
C ILE A 107 -5.09 -5.41 3.33
N TYR A 108 -3.96 -5.22 4.01
CA TYR A 108 -3.36 -6.25 4.86
C TYR A 108 -4.30 -6.70 5.99
N TYR A 109 -4.94 -5.75 6.69
CA TYR A 109 -5.85 -6.06 7.80
C TYR A 109 -7.13 -6.77 7.34
N TRP A 110 -7.69 -6.40 6.20
CA TRP A 110 -8.85 -7.09 5.63
C TRP A 110 -8.51 -8.51 5.19
N ALA A 111 -7.35 -8.68 4.58
CA ALA A 111 -6.90 -9.94 4.05
C ALA A 111 -6.53 -10.93 5.18
N THR A 112 -5.92 -10.45 6.26
CA THR A 112 -5.62 -11.24 7.47
C THR A 112 -6.82 -11.46 8.37
N GLY A 113 -7.93 -10.75 8.16
CA GLY A 113 -9.15 -10.85 8.97
C GLY A 113 -9.05 -10.13 10.32
N VAL A 114 -8.04 -9.27 10.51
CA VAL A 114 -7.91 -8.42 11.71
C VAL A 114 -8.99 -7.33 11.73
N LYS A 115 -9.37 -6.83 10.55
CA LYS A 115 -10.44 -5.84 10.36
C LYS A 115 -11.49 -6.41 9.42
N GLU A 116 -12.75 -6.06 9.66
CA GLU A 116 -13.84 -6.41 8.75
C GLU A 116 -13.64 -5.78 7.37
N THR A 117 -13.94 -6.55 6.33
CA THR A 117 -13.87 -6.07 4.95
C THR A 117 -15.07 -5.15 4.68
N PRO A 118 -14.85 -3.91 4.19
CA PRO A 118 -15.94 -3.05 3.75
C PRO A 118 -16.78 -3.71 2.66
N GLU A 119 -18.07 -3.41 2.61
CA GLU A 119 -19.02 -4.00 1.66
C GLU A 119 -18.55 -3.84 0.20
N GLU A 120 -17.94 -2.69 -0.13
CA GLU A 120 -17.38 -2.38 -1.45
C GLU A 120 -16.30 -3.37 -1.91
N PHE A 121 -15.57 -3.98 -0.97
CA PHE A 121 -14.50 -4.95 -1.23
C PHE A 121 -14.89 -6.37 -0.83
N ASN A 122 -16.12 -6.60 -0.37
CA ASN A 122 -16.60 -7.92 0.02
C ASN A 122 -17.07 -8.71 -1.22
N ASN A 123 -16.10 -9.12 -2.03
CA ASN A 123 -16.32 -9.78 -3.31
C ASN A 123 -15.51 -11.08 -3.42
N ASP A 124 -15.69 -11.79 -4.55
CA ASP A 124 -15.03 -13.08 -4.79
C ASP A 124 -13.50 -12.98 -4.74
N VAL A 125 -12.95 -11.86 -5.21
CA VAL A 125 -11.50 -11.61 -5.21
C VAL A 125 -10.96 -11.51 -3.79
N MET A 126 -11.66 -10.82 -2.88
CA MET A 126 -11.27 -10.77 -1.47
C MET A 126 -11.37 -12.14 -0.80
N ASN A 127 -12.37 -12.95 -1.14
CA ASN A 127 -12.49 -14.32 -0.64
C ASN A 127 -11.32 -15.18 -1.11
N LEU A 128 -10.93 -15.07 -2.38
CA LEU A 128 -9.73 -15.73 -2.91
C LEU A 128 -8.46 -15.26 -2.21
N LEU A 129 -8.34 -13.97 -1.91
CA LEU A 129 -7.18 -13.41 -1.22
C LEU A 129 -7.06 -13.94 0.22
N LYS A 130 -8.17 -13.96 0.97
CA LYS A 130 -8.24 -14.54 2.32
C LYS A 130 -7.87 -16.02 2.31
N GLU A 131 -8.35 -16.77 1.32
CA GLU A 131 -8.02 -18.18 1.16
C GLU A 131 -6.54 -18.39 0.81
N HIS A 132 -5.97 -17.53 -0.05
CA HIS A 132 -4.54 -17.54 -0.38
C HIS A 132 -3.68 -17.28 0.86
N ILE A 133 -4.08 -16.40 1.78
CA ILE A 133 -3.34 -16.12 3.02
C ILE A 133 -3.24 -17.32 3.94
N LYS A 134 -4.31 -18.12 4.06
CA LYS A 134 -4.30 -19.32 4.92
C LYS A 134 -3.18 -20.29 4.58
N ASN A 135 -2.64 -20.23 3.35
CA ASN A 135 -1.46 -20.97 2.91
C ASN A 135 -1.51 -22.46 3.31
N LYS A 136 -2.62 -23.14 2.98
CA LYS A 136 -2.86 -24.56 3.31
C LYS A 136 -1.72 -25.48 2.86
N GLU A 137 -1.09 -25.14 1.74
CA GLU A 137 0.03 -25.86 1.14
C GLU A 137 1.39 -25.58 1.84
N ARG A 138 1.42 -24.67 2.84
CA ARG A 138 2.61 -24.27 3.61
C ARG A 138 3.81 -23.87 2.72
N LEU A 139 3.52 -23.21 1.61
CA LEU A 139 4.55 -22.73 0.69
C LEU A 139 5.42 -21.65 1.35
N MET A 140 6.72 -21.66 1.04
CA MET A 140 7.64 -20.62 1.46
C MET A 140 7.43 -19.35 0.62
N ARG A 141 6.98 -18.26 1.26
CA ARG A 141 6.74 -16.94 0.64
C ARG A 141 7.79 -15.92 1.07
N ILE A 142 9.06 -16.25 0.84
CA ILE A 142 10.21 -15.45 1.29
C ILE A 142 10.59 -14.38 0.26
N ARG A 143 10.28 -14.63 -1.02
CA ARG A 143 10.62 -13.74 -2.13
C ARG A 143 9.46 -13.64 -3.12
N GLN A 144 9.45 -12.56 -3.90
CA GLN A 144 8.53 -12.42 -5.03
C GLN A 144 8.78 -13.54 -6.05
N PRO A 145 7.73 -14.04 -6.74
CA PRO A 145 7.88 -14.95 -7.88
C PRO A 145 8.63 -14.31 -9.06
N ASP A 146 9.29 -15.15 -9.85
CA ASP A 146 9.94 -14.72 -11.09
C ASP A 146 8.88 -14.29 -12.13
N LEU A 147 9.17 -13.24 -12.91
CA LEU A 147 8.24 -12.72 -13.93
C LEU A 147 8.06 -13.69 -15.10
N PHE A 148 9.16 -14.32 -15.50
CA PHE A 148 9.19 -15.33 -16.54
C PHE A 148 9.34 -16.68 -15.85
N SER A 149 8.22 -17.29 -15.45
CA SER A 149 8.26 -18.71 -15.11
C SER A 149 8.69 -19.46 -16.37
N SER A 150 9.85 -20.11 -16.35
CA SER A 150 10.25 -21.00 -17.43
C SER A 150 9.16 -22.06 -17.59
N SER A 151 8.35 -21.95 -18.63
CA SER A 151 7.48 -23.04 -19.06
C SER A 151 8.36 -24.27 -19.23
N ASN A 152 8.16 -25.27 -18.34
CA ASN A 152 8.88 -26.54 -18.16
C ASN A 152 9.78 -26.61 -16.92
N ALA A 153 9.16 -26.81 -15.75
CA ALA A 153 9.76 -27.56 -14.65
C ALA A 153 8.75 -28.58 -14.10
N SER A 154 8.17 -29.38 -14.99
CA SER A 154 7.69 -30.71 -14.64
C SER A 154 8.90 -31.63 -14.51
N GLY A 155 9.20 -32.09 -13.29
CA GLY A 155 10.13 -33.20 -13.04
C GLY A 155 11.29 -32.88 -12.11
N THR A 156 11.12 -33.18 -10.82
CA THR A 156 11.71 -34.36 -10.15
C THR A 156 11.75 -34.12 -8.64
N ASN A 157 10.91 -34.88 -7.93
CA ASN A 157 11.24 -35.28 -6.57
C ASN A 157 12.61 -35.96 -6.60
N THR A 158 13.57 -35.46 -5.83
CA THR A 158 14.72 -36.26 -5.41
C THR A 158 14.72 -36.33 -3.89
N SER A 159 13.98 -37.29 -3.37
CA SER A 159 14.36 -37.99 -2.16
C SER A 159 15.68 -38.74 -2.42
N LYS A 160 16.76 -38.25 -1.81
CA LYS A 160 17.94 -39.03 -1.38
C LYS A 160 18.14 -38.62 0.08
N THR A 161 17.69 -39.38 1.08
CA THR A 161 18.35 -40.59 1.62
C THR A 161 19.85 -40.63 1.38
N SER A 162 20.59 -40.17 2.38
CA SER A 162 21.84 -40.76 2.86
C SER A 162 21.93 -40.51 4.35
#